data_AF-A0A7G6Z3S3-F1
#
_entry.id   AF-A0A7G6Z3S3-F1
#
_cell.length_a   1.000
_cell.length_b   1.000
_cell.length_c   1.000
_cell.angle_alpha   90.00
_cell.angle_beta   90.00
_cell.angle_gamma   90.00
#
_symmetry.space_group_name_H-M   'P 1'
#
loop_
_entity.id
_entity.type
_entity.pdbx_description
1 polymer ?
#
loop_
_entity_poly.entity_id
_entity_poly.type
_entity_poly.pdbx_seq_one_letter_code
_entity_poly.pdbx_strand_id
1 'polypeptide(L)'
;MAFTAQWTTRGTTYRAEVSDDQLLWGAAPAAAFDPAKLRPVDSRSFEVVSRTVVGRETVVTALSMGQKVTVVIPREVMGPLELAWKRLNPHLGASGADR
;
A
#
# COMPACT_ATOMS: atom_id res chain seq x y z
N MET A 1 -12.38 -1.59 -12.17
CA MET A 1 -11.53 -0.39 -12.36
C MET A 1 -10.19 -0.71 -11.76
N ALA A 2 -9.15 -0.88 -12.59
CA ALA A 2 -7.80 -1.17 -12.11
C ALA A 2 -7.21 0.11 -11.50
N PHE A 3 -6.59 0.01 -10.32
CA PHE A 3 -5.82 1.09 -9.72
C PHE A 3 -4.35 0.79 -9.96
N THR A 4 -3.55 1.78 -10.40
CA THR A 4 -2.10 1.63 -10.51
C THR A 4 -1.45 2.93 -10.10
N ALA A 5 -0.49 2.85 -9.18
CA ALA A 5 0.31 4.00 -8.76
C ALA A 5 1.76 3.59 -8.56
N GLN A 6 2.68 4.47 -8.95
CA GLN A 6 4.11 4.32 -8.74
C GLN A 6 4.65 5.64 -8.21
N TRP A 7 5.49 5.60 -7.19
CA TRP A 7 6.12 6.79 -6.63
C TRP A 7 7.51 6.43 -6.09
N THR A 8 8.38 7.43 -5.99
CA THR A 8 9.74 7.25 -5.47
C THR A 8 9.95 8.17 -4.29
N THR A 9 10.47 7.61 -3.19
CA THR A 9 10.84 8.38 -2.01
C THR A 9 12.14 7.82 -1.44
N ARG A 10 13.08 8.73 -1.12
CA ARG A 10 14.39 8.41 -0.56
C ARG A 10 15.18 7.34 -1.35
N GLY A 11 15.09 7.37 -2.68
CA GLY A 11 15.80 6.43 -3.58
C GLY A 11 15.12 5.07 -3.76
N THR A 12 14.00 4.81 -3.07
CA THR A 12 13.20 3.58 -3.25
C THR A 12 11.97 3.90 -4.09
N THR A 13 11.77 3.15 -5.16
CA THR A 13 10.55 3.18 -5.96
C THR A 13 9.57 2.15 -5.41
N TYR A 14 8.36 2.61 -5.15
CA TYR A 14 7.20 1.82 -4.72
C TYR A 14 6.20 1.78 -5.85
N ARG A 15 5.47 0.66 -5.95
CA ARG A 15 4.33 0.54 -6.85
C ARG A 15 3.25 -0.30 -6.20
N ALA A 16 2.03 0.15 -6.38
CA ALA A 16 0.81 -0.51 -5.96
C ALA A 16 -0.10 -0.66 -7.17
N GLU A 17 -0.68 -1.84 -7.35
CA GLU A 17 -1.60 -2.14 -8.44
C GLU A 17 -2.75 -2.98 -7.92
N VAL A 18 -3.98 -2.67 -8.32
CA VAL A 18 -5.14 -3.52 -8.07
C VAL A 18 -5.57 -4.12 -9.39
N SER A 19 -5.37 -5.44 -9.52
CA SER A 19 -5.80 -6.27 -10.65
C SER A 19 -6.47 -7.53 -10.12
N ASP A 20 -7.51 -8.02 -10.82
CA ASP A 20 -8.11 -9.35 -10.63
C ASP A 20 -8.28 -9.77 -9.16
N ASP A 21 -8.97 -8.92 -8.38
CA ASP A 21 -9.27 -9.11 -6.96
C ASP A 21 -8.08 -9.12 -5.99
N GLN A 22 -6.91 -8.66 -6.42
CA GLN A 22 -5.71 -8.59 -5.60
C GLN A 22 -5.07 -7.19 -5.62
N LEU A 23 -4.44 -6.81 -4.49
CA LEU A 23 -3.48 -5.71 -4.46
C LEU A 23 -2.09 -6.29 -4.68
N LEU A 24 -1.42 -5.90 -5.74
CA LEU A 24 -0.01 -6.14 -5.98
C LEU A 24 0.81 -4.97 -5.43
N TRP A 25 1.90 -5.27 -4.73
CA TRP A 25 2.79 -4.30 -4.13
C TRP A 25 4.24 -4.66 -4.38
N GLY A 26 5.08 -3.65 -4.64
CA GLY A 26 6.53 -3.81 -4.68
C GLY A 26 7.27 -2.57 -4.24
N ALA A 27 8.47 -2.79 -3.72
CA ALA A 27 9.43 -1.77 -3.38
C ALA A 27 10.83 -2.25 -3.78
N ALA A 28 11.59 -1.41 -4.47
CA ALA A 28 12.99 -1.67 -4.80
C ALA A 28 13.74 -0.35 -4.97
N PRO A 29 15.08 -0.34 -4.85
CA PRO A 29 15.87 0.80 -5.28
C PRO A 29 15.48 1.20 -6.71
N ALA A 30 15.37 2.51 -6.99
CA ALA A 30 14.86 2.99 -8.27
C ALA A 30 15.61 2.41 -9.48
N ALA A 31 16.94 2.25 -9.37
CA ALA A 31 17.79 1.67 -10.41
C ALA A 31 17.58 0.16 -10.64
N ALA A 32 16.93 -0.54 -9.72
CA ALA A 32 16.71 -1.99 -9.76
C ALA A 32 15.22 -2.36 -9.76
N PHE A 33 14.33 -1.39 -9.96
CA PHE A 33 12.89 -1.61 -9.91
C PHE A 33 12.41 -2.42 -11.12
N ASP A 34 11.72 -3.52 -10.85
CA ASP A 34 11.16 -4.42 -11.85
C ASP A 34 9.66 -4.61 -11.58
N PRO A 35 8.77 -4.09 -12.45
CA PRO A 35 7.33 -4.27 -12.33
C PRO A 35 6.87 -5.74 -12.35
N ALA A 36 7.64 -6.66 -12.95
CA ALA A 36 7.29 -8.08 -12.95
C ALA A 36 7.46 -8.74 -11.58
N LYS A 37 8.11 -8.06 -10.61
CA LYS A 37 8.37 -8.55 -9.26
C LYS A 37 7.39 -8.02 -8.21
N LEU A 38 6.29 -7.37 -8.63
CA LEU A 38 5.22 -7.01 -7.71
C LEU A 38 4.68 -8.28 -7.06
N ARG A 39 4.46 -8.22 -5.75
CA ARG A 39 3.97 -9.35 -4.96
C ARG A 39 2.51 -9.11 -4.59
N PRO A 40 1.66 -10.14 -4.63
CA PRO A 40 0.32 -10.02 -4.09
C PRO A 40 0.39 -9.76 -2.57
N VAL A 41 -0.42 -8.82 -2.12
CA VAL A 41 -0.67 -8.50 -0.72
C VAL A 41 -1.90 -9.29 -0.30
N ASP A 42 -1.69 -10.32 0.51
CA ASP A 42 -2.80 -11.01 1.17
C ASP A 42 -3.32 -10.14 2.31
N SER A 43 -4.59 -9.71 2.20
CA SER A 43 -5.26 -8.87 3.17
C SER A 43 -5.34 -9.48 4.57
N ARG A 44 -5.29 -10.80 4.70
CA ARG A 44 -5.24 -11.50 6.00
C ARG A 44 -3.88 -11.41 6.66
N SER A 45 -2.83 -11.25 5.85
CA SER A 45 -1.44 -11.16 6.30
C SER A 45 -0.91 -9.72 6.39
N PHE A 46 -1.75 -8.76 5.98
CA PHE A 46 -1.41 -7.34 5.93
C PHE A 46 -2.15 -6.57 7.04
N GLU A 47 -1.43 -6.27 8.12
CA GLU A 47 -1.97 -5.53 9.26
C GLU A 47 -1.32 -4.16 9.33
N VAL A 48 -2.12 -3.09 9.28
CA VAL A 48 -1.61 -1.74 9.51
C VAL A 48 -1.45 -1.51 11.01
N VAL A 49 -0.20 -1.44 11.46
CA VAL A 49 0.15 -1.24 12.88
C VAL A 49 0.13 0.25 13.25
N SER A 50 0.56 1.12 12.34
CA SER A 50 0.52 2.56 12.58
C SER A 50 0.33 3.35 11.28
N ARG A 51 -0.36 4.47 11.39
CA ARG A 51 -0.53 5.44 10.31
C ARG A 51 -0.29 6.84 10.86
N THR A 52 0.60 7.59 10.23
CA THR A 52 0.89 8.97 10.60
C THR A 52 0.88 9.85 9.36
N VAL A 53 0.12 10.93 9.39
CA VAL A 53 0.11 11.93 8.30
C VAL A 53 1.13 13.01 8.63
N VAL A 54 2.08 13.25 7.71
CA VAL A 54 3.12 14.27 7.83
C VAL A 54 3.05 15.15 6.58
N GLY A 55 2.44 16.33 6.70
CA GLY A 55 2.27 17.25 5.58
C GLY A 55 1.42 16.64 4.45
N ARG A 56 2.04 16.38 3.29
CA ARG A 56 1.39 15.76 2.12
C ARG A 56 1.69 14.26 1.99
N GLU A 57 2.32 13.66 2.99
CA GLU A 57 2.68 12.26 2.99
C GLU A 57 1.96 11.51 4.12
N THR A 58 1.69 10.23 3.91
CA THR A 58 1.22 9.30 4.93
C THR A 58 2.27 8.24 5.14
N VAL A 59 2.81 8.16 6.35
CA VAL A 59 3.71 7.08 6.78
C VAL A 59 2.85 5.94 7.31
N VAL A 60 2.88 4.81 6.62
CA VAL A 60 2.18 3.58 7.02
C VAL A 60 3.22 2.57 7.46
N THR A 61 3.06 2.04 8.67
CA THR A 61 3.80 0.87 9.13
C THR A 61 2.84 -0.30 9.18
N ALA A 62 3.17 -1.36 8.47
CA ALA A 62 2.37 -2.58 8.41
C ALA A 62 3.21 -3.82 8.69
N LEU A 63 2.56 -4.89 9.16
CA LEU A 63 3.09 -6.23 9.10
C LEU A 63 2.63 -6.86 7.79
N SER A 64 3.56 -7.36 6.99
CA SER A 64 3.29 -8.12 5.76
C SER A 64 4.06 -9.42 5.84
N MET A 65 3.36 -10.56 5.80
CA MET A 65 3.96 -11.90 5.99
C MET A 65 4.82 -12.00 7.27
N GLY A 66 4.40 -11.33 8.35
CA GLY A 66 5.12 -11.28 9.62
C GLY A 66 6.34 -10.36 9.66
N GLN A 67 6.64 -9.66 8.57
CA GLN A 67 7.72 -8.67 8.50
C GLN A 67 7.17 -7.25 8.62
N LYS A 68 7.80 -6.43 9.46
CA LYS A 68 7.46 -5.01 9.61
C LYS A 68 7.99 -4.22 8.41
N VAL A 69 7.10 -3.55 7.69
CA VAL A 69 7.39 -2.69 6.55
C VAL A 69 6.87 -1.29 6.85
N THR A 70 7.70 -0.27 6.63
CA THR A 70 7.30 1.13 6.72
C THR A 70 7.39 1.78 5.35
N VAL A 71 6.30 2.41 4.92
CA VAL A 71 6.16 3.03 3.61
C VAL A 71 5.71 4.47 3.79
N VAL A 72 6.30 5.38 3.01
CA VAL A 72 5.83 6.76 2.88
C VAL A 72 5.02 6.86 1.58
N ILE A 73 3.74 7.22 1.70
CA ILE A 73 2.77 7.25 0.60
C ILE A 73 2.31 8.69 0.40
N PRO A 74 2.50 9.30 -0.79
CA PRO A 74 1.98 10.62 -1.09
C PRO A 74 0.45 10.67 -0.98
N ARG A 75 -0.10 11.81 -0.56
CA ARG A 75 -1.54 12.00 -0.35
C ARG A 75 -2.36 11.70 -1.61
N GLU A 76 -1.84 12.06 -2.78
CA GLU A 76 -2.45 11.81 -4.09
C GLU A 76 -2.55 10.32 -4.41
N VAL A 77 -1.70 9.47 -3.81
CA VAL A 77 -1.74 8.01 -3.95
C VAL A 77 -2.60 7.38 -2.86
N MET A 78 -2.50 7.89 -1.61
CA MET A 78 -3.14 7.27 -0.45
C MET A 78 -4.65 7.14 -0.60
N GLY A 79 -5.36 8.22 -0.98
CA GLY A 79 -6.82 8.19 -1.09
C GLY A 79 -7.33 7.17 -2.11
N PRO A 80 -6.84 7.20 -3.36
CA PRO A 80 -7.15 6.18 -4.37
C PRO A 80 -6.77 4.76 -3.95
N LEU A 81 -5.62 4.57 -3.30
CA LEU A 81 -5.17 3.27 -2.80
C LEU A 81 -6.10 2.72 -1.72
N GLU A 82 -6.50 3.52 -0.74
CA GLU A 82 -7.45 3.12 0.30
C GLU A 82 -8.80 2.74 -0.28
N LEU A 83 -9.29 3.51 -1.25
CA LEU A 83 -10.54 3.21 -1.93
C LEU A 83 -10.46 1.90 -2.70
N ALA A 84 -9.36 1.67 -3.43
CA ALA A 84 -9.14 0.43 -4.16
C ALA A 84 -9.03 -0.77 -3.20
N TRP A 85 -8.32 -0.61 -2.09
CA TRP A 85 -8.17 -1.66 -1.07
C TRP A 85 -9.49 -2.01 -0.37
N LYS A 86 -10.31 -1.01 -0.02
CA LYS A 86 -11.65 -1.23 0.55
C LYS A 86 -12.59 -1.95 -0.41
N ARG A 87 -12.48 -1.71 -1.71
CA ARG A 87 -13.28 -2.42 -2.73
C ARG A 87 -12.92 -3.90 -2.82
N LEU A 88 -11.63 -4.23 -2.70
CA LEU A 88 -11.17 -5.62 -2.65
C LEU A 88 -11.58 -6.31 -1.35
N ASN A 89 -11.61 -5.56 -0.25
CA ASN A 89 -11.85 -6.10 1.08
C ASN A 89 -12.99 -5.31 1.76
N PRO A 90 -14.25 -5.53 1.37
CA PRO A 90 -15.39 -4.76 1.89
C PRO A 90 -15.52 -4.89 3.42
N HIS A 91 -15.06 -6.00 3.99
CA HIS A 91 -15.07 -6.25 5.43
C HIS A 91 -14.07 -5.36 6.22
N LEU A 92 -13.04 -4.81 5.57
CA LEU A 92 -12.10 -3.87 6.20
C LEU A 92 -12.73 -2.47 6.41
N GLY A 93 -13.88 -2.19 5.80
CA GLY A 93 -14.63 -0.95 5.99
C GLY A 93 -15.41 -0.86 7.30
N ALA A 94 -15.56 -1.97 8.05
CA ALA A 94 -16.30 -2.01 9.32
C ALA A 94 -15.42 -1.78 10.57
N SER A 95 -14.09 -1.78 10.43
CA SER A 95 -13.14 -1.52 11.53
C SER A 95 -12.37 -0.23 11.28
N GLY A 96 -13.01 0.90 11.54
CA GLY A 96 -12.38 2.22 11.44
C GLY A 96 -13.26 3.39 11.87
N ALA A 97 -14.35 3.13 12.60
CA ALA A 97 -14.97 4.10 13.47
C ALA A 97 -14.72 3.62 14.91
N ASP A 98 -14.22 4.51 15.76
CA ASP A 98 -13.94 4.31 17.18
C ASP A 98 -12.66 3.52 17.52
N ARG A 99 -11.55 4.26 17.72
CA ARG A 99 -10.90 4.42 19.04
C ARG A 99 -9.78 5.44 19.00
#